data_AF-A0A1M5QBJ3-F1
#
_entry.id   AF-A0A1M5QBJ3-F1
#
_cell.length_a   1.000
_cell.length_b   1.000
_cell.length_c   1.000
_cell.angle_alpha   90.00
_cell.angle_beta   90.00
_cell.angle_gamma   90.00
#
_symmetry.space_group_name_H-M   'P 1'
#
loop_
_entity.id
_entity.type
_entity.pdbx_description
1 polymer ?
#
loop_
_entity_poly.entity_id
_entity_poly.type
_entity_poly.pdbx_seq_one_letter_code
_entity_poly.pdbx_strand_id
1 'polypeptide(L)'
;MSDSRQQDGSGGQQAGGGEEYKVADARAKFAQAMKGGRKLNDVGWTNGRVILSNKRVVLVGNGGKRTIALSSVDGIGGRYDANQEIQRVSNYVSLRIGDDVFLVAAEEHEEFRTDLYRAFLDRKVITARHPAIKGGVVQDTEWEQARVKVEADGISVAQQSGAFVRLELDDIGTLEETERTVMDEKAPVIEAEHTDDEETSVQTYLSGEPWLVAVIKSYLGQGHDRNRGAVELSESEREVLMALYSGVSSFEVPNFLGMDVDRVEEIFERLIEVDVLEEVRTRREVALEPRGRNIASEAMNEQ
;
A
#
# COMPACT_ATOMS: atom_id res chain seq x y z
N MET A 1 -39.02 42.46 40.91
CA MET A 1 -39.84 41.24 40.79
C MET A 1 -40.08 41.00 39.32
N SER A 2 -39.82 39.77 38.87
CA SER A 2 -40.19 39.20 37.57
C SER A 2 -39.33 39.66 36.38
N ASP A 3 -38.80 38.81 35.51
CA ASP A 3 -38.73 37.35 35.49
C ASP A 3 -37.66 36.94 34.46
N SER A 4 -37.13 35.74 34.66
CA SER A 4 -36.04 35.15 33.90
C SER A 4 -36.60 34.37 32.72
N ARG A 5 -36.06 34.57 31.51
CA ARG A 5 -36.15 33.55 30.44
C ARG A 5 -34.83 33.44 29.70
N GLN A 6 -34.13 32.36 30.03
CA GLN A 6 -33.09 31.72 29.22
C GLN A 6 -33.68 31.36 27.85
N GLN A 7 -32.92 31.62 26.78
CA GLN A 7 -33.03 30.90 25.52
C GLN A 7 -31.70 30.19 25.30
N ASP A 8 -31.75 28.86 25.43
CA ASP A 8 -30.73 27.94 24.95
C ASP A 8 -30.61 28.06 23.43
N GLY A 9 -29.43 28.47 22.97
CA GLY A 9 -29.02 28.36 21.57
C GLY A 9 -28.21 27.09 21.37
N SER A 10 -28.91 25.96 21.22
CA SER A 10 -28.34 24.71 20.72
C SER A 10 -28.00 24.86 19.23
N GLY A 11 -26.79 25.37 18.96
CA GLY A 11 -26.20 25.41 17.63
C GLY A 11 -25.80 24.01 17.17
N GLY A 12 -26.74 23.30 16.54
CA GLY A 12 -26.44 22.11 15.76
C GLY A 12 -25.43 22.44 14.66
N GLN A 13 -24.22 21.90 14.80
CA GLN A 13 -23.13 22.05 13.87
C GLN A 13 -23.50 21.34 12.56
N GLN A 14 -23.81 22.12 11.51
CA GLN A 14 -23.96 21.61 10.15
C GLN A 14 -22.57 21.18 9.65
N ALA A 15 -22.37 19.86 9.54
CA ALA A 15 -21.23 19.28 8.86
C ALA A 15 -21.24 19.71 7.38
N GLY A 16 -20.17 20.37 6.94
CA GLY A 16 -20.04 20.98 5.62
C GLY A 16 -20.12 19.95 4.48
N GLY A 17 -21.19 20.03 3.68
CA GLY A 17 -21.35 19.24 2.46
C GLY A 17 -20.90 20.04 1.23
N GLY A 18 -19.70 19.79 0.72
CA GLY A 18 -19.27 20.32 -0.57
C GLY A 18 -20.15 19.85 -1.74
N GLU A 19 -20.04 20.50 -2.90
CA GLU A 19 -20.77 20.14 -4.12
C GLU A 19 -20.42 18.71 -4.59
N GLU A 20 -21.40 18.00 -5.17
CA GLU A 20 -21.16 16.70 -5.79
C GLU A 20 -20.56 16.90 -7.19
N TYR A 21 -19.43 16.29 -7.48
CA TYR A 21 -18.81 16.30 -8.80
C TYR A 21 -18.48 14.89 -9.27
N LYS A 22 -18.48 14.71 -10.59
CA LYS A 22 -18.13 13.44 -11.23
C LYS A 22 -16.61 13.23 -11.14
N VAL A 23 -16.21 12.04 -10.73
CA VAL A 23 -14.82 11.59 -10.67
C VAL A 23 -14.51 10.71 -11.88
N ALA A 24 -15.28 9.64 -12.09
CA ALA A 24 -15.07 8.70 -13.20
C ALA A 24 -16.37 8.28 -13.87
N ASP A 25 -16.28 7.84 -15.13
CA ASP A 25 -17.40 7.33 -15.91
C ASP A 25 -16.92 6.34 -16.97
N ALA A 26 -17.12 5.05 -16.70
CA ALA A 26 -16.53 3.97 -17.50
C ALA A 26 -17.56 2.88 -17.83
N ARG A 27 -17.28 2.10 -18.88
CA ARG A 27 -17.92 0.80 -19.07
C ARG A 27 -17.44 -0.16 -17.99
N ALA A 28 -18.33 -1.01 -17.51
CA ALA A 28 -18.00 -1.95 -16.46
C ALA A 28 -18.87 -3.21 -16.53
N LYS A 29 -18.38 -4.25 -15.87
CA LYS A 29 -19.17 -5.38 -15.43
C LYS A 29 -19.34 -5.28 -13.93
N PHE A 30 -20.52 -5.61 -13.42
CA PHE A 30 -20.75 -5.67 -11.99
C PHE A 30 -21.49 -6.93 -11.61
N ALA A 31 -21.23 -7.38 -10.39
CA ALA A 31 -21.75 -8.59 -9.80
C ALA A 31 -22.11 -8.33 -8.34
N GLN A 32 -23.03 -9.12 -7.79
CA GLN A 32 -23.28 -9.15 -6.35
C GLN A 32 -22.80 -10.50 -5.83
N ALA A 33 -21.77 -10.50 -4.99
CA ALA A 33 -21.18 -11.73 -4.44
C ALA A 33 -21.92 -12.18 -3.17
N MET A 34 -22.39 -11.23 -2.36
CA MET A 34 -23.20 -11.50 -1.17
C MET A 34 -24.47 -10.66 -1.15
N LYS A 35 -25.56 -11.28 -0.68
CA LYS A 35 -26.83 -10.62 -0.43
C LYS A 35 -27.40 -11.01 0.92
N GLY A 36 -27.51 -10.05 1.85
CA GLY A 36 -27.95 -10.29 3.23
C GLY A 36 -27.12 -11.37 3.92
N GLY A 37 -25.80 -11.33 3.71
CA GLY A 37 -24.84 -12.25 4.34
C GLY A 37 -24.77 -13.64 3.72
N ARG A 38 -25.58 -13.91 2.69
CA ARG A 38 -25.55 -15.17 1.95
C ARG A 38 -24.71 -15.03 0.69
N LYS A 39 -23.71 -15.90 0.54
CA LYS A 39 -22.99 -16.06 -0.73
C LYS A 39 -23.97 -16.45 -1.82
N LEU A 40 -23.91 -15.75 -2.95
CA LEU A 40 -24.68 -16.11 -4.13
C LEU A 40 -23.90 -17.16 -4.92
N ASN A 41 -24.55 -18.29 -5.23
CA ASN A 41 -23.89 -19.40 -5.94
C ASN A 41 -23.80 -19.14 -7.46
N ASP A 42 -24.74 -18.38 -8.00
CA ASP A 42 -24.83 -18.03 -9.42
C ASP A 42 -24.64 -16.51 -9.58
N VAL A 43 -23.37 -16.10 -9.53
CA VAL A 43 -23.00 -14.68 -9.67
C VAL A 43 -22.79 -14.36 -11.14
N GLY A 44 -23.88 -13.96 -11.81
CA GLY A 44 -23.82 -13.48 -13.18
C GLY A 44 -23.29 -12.04 -13.26
N TRP A 45 -22.19 -11.85 -13.99
CA TRP A 45 -21.71 -10.52 -14.34
C TRP A 45 -22.71 -9.79 -15.25
N THR A 46 -23.12 -8.59 -14.83
CA THR A 46 -23.97 -7.71 -15.63
C THR A 46 -23.12 -6.65 -16.31
N ASN A 47 -23.20 -6.59 -17.64
CA ASN A 47 -22.56 -5.51 -18.42
C ASN A 47 -23.32 -4.19 -18.23
N GLY A 48 -22.59 -3.09 -18.17
CA GLY A 48 -23.16 -1.77 -18.00
C GLY A 48 -22.13 -0.65 -17.94
N ARG A 49 -22.46 0.42 -17.21
CA ARG A 49 -21.59 1.55 -16.91
C ARG A 49 -21.51 1.77 -15.40
N VAL A 50 -20.35 2.23 -14.94
CA VAL A 50 -20.14 2.73 -13.59
C VAL A 50 -19.85 4.22 -13.66
N ILE A 51 -20.56 4.99 -12.83
CA ILE A 51 -20.33 6.42 -12.65
C ILE A 51 -19.93 6.65 -11.20
N LEU A 52 -18.75 7.20 -11.00
CA LEU A 52 -18.22 7.56 -9.69
C LEU A 52 -18.30 9.08 -9.52
N SER A 53 -18.72 9.50 -8.33
CA SER A 53 -18.63 10.88 -7.85
C SER A 53 -17.91 10.88 -6.50
N ASN A 54 -17.59 12.06 -5.99
CA ASN A 54 -17.08 12.23 -4.62
C ASN A 54 -18.08 11.83 -3.51
N LYS A 55 -19.29 11.37 -3.85
CA LYS A 55 -20.33 10.98 -2.88
C LYS A 55 -20.93 9.60 -3.09
N ARG A 56 -20.88 9.05 -4.31
CA ARG A 56 -21.57 7.81 -4.66
C ARG A 56 -20.98 7.11 -5.88
N VAL A 57 -21.18 5.80 -5.91
CA VAL A 57 -21.02 4.94 -7.08
C VAL A 57 -22.41 4.64 -7.64
N VAL A 58 -22.58 4.77 -8.96
CA VAL A 58 -23.80 4.43 -9.66
C VAL A 58 -23.51 3.35 -10.69
N LEU A 59 -24.16 2.19 -10.53
CA LEU A 59 -24.10 1.07 -11.47
C LEU A 59 -25.33 1.12 -12.37
N VAL A 60 -25.12 1.19 -13.67
CA VAL A 60 -26.18 1.29 -14.68
C VAL A 60 -26.07 0.11 -15.62
N GLY A 61 -27.07 -0.78 -15.61
CA GLY A 61 -27.15 -1.90 -16.55
C GLY A 61 -28.55 -2.10 -17.09
N ASN A 62 -28.74 -3.16 -17.87
CA ASN A 62 -30.02 -3.45 -18.52
C ASN A 62 -31.17 -3.71 -17.53
N GLY A 63 -30.85 -4.17 -16.31
CA GLY A 63 -31.80 -4.40 -15.23
C GLY A 63 -32.15 -3.15 -14.39
N GLY A 64 -31.60 -1.98 -14.74
CA GLY A 64 -31.86 -0.72 -14.05
C GLY A 64 -30.61 -0.05 -13.47
N LYS A 65 -30.85 0.92 -12.59
CA LYS A 65 -29.83 1.72 -11.91
C LYS A 65 -29.75 1.35 -10.42
N ARG A 66 -28.54 1.13 -9.92
CA ARG A 66 -28.23 1.01 -8.49
C ARG A 66 -27.32 2.16 -8.07
N THR A 67 -27.64 2.80 -6.95
CA THR A 67 -26.85 3.90 -6.39
C THR A 67 -26.36 3.51 -5.01
N ILE A 68 -25.06 3.62 -4.78
CA ILE A 68 -24.36 3.29 -3.53
C ILE A 68 -23.74 4.59 -3.03
N ALA A 69 -24.13 5.06 -1.85
CA ALA A 69 -23.44 6.18 -1.22
C ALA A 69 -22.05 5.72 -0.75
N LEU A 70 -21.00 6.51 -0.99
CA LEU A 70 -19.68 6.17 -0.48
C LEU A 70 -19.68 6.12 1.06
N SER A 71 -20.46 6.97 1.71
CA SER A 71 -20.62 6.97 3.17
C SER A 71 -21.30 5.72 3.74
N SER A 72 -21.92 4.87 2.91
CA SER A 72 -22.49 3.59 3.36
C SER A 72 -21.56 2.40 3.12
N VAL A 73 -20.39 2.61 2.51
CA VAL A 73 -19.42 1.55 2.29
C VAL A 73 -18.63 1.35 3.58
N ASP A 74 -18.59 0.11 4.06
CA ASP A 74 -17.89 -0.29 5.29
C ASP A 74 -16.80 -1.35 5.03
N GLY A 75 -16.57 -1.69 3.77
CA GLY A 75 -15.44 -2.50 3.34
C GLY A 75 -15.11 -2.24 1.88
N ILE A 76 -13.82 -2.19 1.58
CA ILE A 76 -13.27 -2.09 0.24
C ILE A 76 -12.07 -3.04 0.14
N GLY A 77 -11.79 -3.57 -1.05
CA GLY A 77 -10.62 -4.42 -1.27
C GLY A 77 -10.61 -5.07 -2.65
N GLY A 78 -9.54 -5.82 -2.93
CA GLY A 78 -9.41 -6.71 -4.09
C GLY A 78 -9.58 -8.18 -3.69
N ARG A 79 -9.74 -9.06 -4.69
CA ARG A 79 -9.81 -10.53 -4.58
C ARG A 79 -10.64 -11.06 -3.39
N TYR A 80 -11.96 -10.88 -3.49
CA TYR A 80 -12.91 -11.65 -2.68
C TYR A 80 -12.76 -13.15 -3.00
N ASP A 81 -12.66 -14.03 -2.00
CA ASP A 81 -12.58 -15.49 -2.17
C ASP A 81 -13.90 -16.02 -2.76
N ALA A 82 -13.88 -16.10 -4.09
CA ALA A 82 -15.07 -16.16 -4.91
C ALA A 82 -15.07 -17.38 -5.83
N ASN A 83 -16.28 -17.85 -6.14
CA ASN A 83 -16.55 -18.96 -7.07
C ASN A 83 -15.86 -18.74 -8.44
N GLN A 84 -15.60 -19.83 -9.18
CA GLN A 84 -15.02 -19.88 -10.53
C GLN A 84 -15.59 -18.85 -11.51
N GLU A 85 -16.88 -18.49 -11.42
CA GLU A 85 -17.51 -17.45 -12.26
C GLU A 85 -17.00 -16.02 -11.99
N ILE A 86 -16.62 -15.72 -10.76
CA ILE A 86 -15.99 -14.45 -10.39
C ILE A 86 -14.51 -14.47 -10.79
N GLN A 87 -13.84 -15.62 -10.71
CA GLN A 87 -12.44 -15.80 -11.13
C GLN A 87 -12.22 -15.55 -12.64
N ARG A 88 -13.26 -15.64 -13.48
CA ARG A 88 -13.18 -15.33 -14.92
C ARG A 88 -12.89 -13.86 -15.23
N VAL A 89 -13.14 -12.96 -14.28
CA VAL A 89 -12.79 -11.55 -14.41
C VAL A 89 -11.60 -11.30 -13.49
N SER A 90 -10.42 -11.16 -14.08
CA SER A 90 -9.15 -11.05 -13.34
C SER A 90 -9.07 -9.84 -12.42
N ASN A 91 -9.73 -8.75 -12.80
CA ASN A 91 -9.56 -7.44 -12.16
C ASN A 91 -10.92 -6.85 -11.76
N TYR A 92 -11.17 -6.76 -10.45
CA TYR A 92 -12.36 -6.12 -9.88
C TYR A 92 -12.06 -5.53 -8.50
N VAL A 93 -12.85 -4.52 -8.13
CA VAL A 93 -12.89 -3.99 -6.77
C VAL A 93 -14.15 -4.48 -6.07
N SER A 94 -14.03 -4.81 -4.79
CA SER A 94 -15.16 -5.18 -3.93
C SER A 94 -15.60 -3.98 -3.07
N LEU A 95 -16.90 -3.80 -2.95
CA LEU A 95 -17.55 -2.81 -2.09
C LEU A 95 -18.53 -3.53 -1.18
N ARG A 96 -18.28 -3.48 0.13
CA ARG A 96 -19.15 -4.04 1.16
C ARG A 96 -20.04 -2.96 1.76
N ILE A 97 -21.31 -3.30 1.92
CA ILE A 97 -22.35 -2.45 2.49
C ILE A 97 -23.16 -3.33 3.44
N GLY A 98 -22.86 -3.24 4.73
CA GLY A 98 -23.38 -4.19 5.71
C GLY A 98 -23.01 -5.63 5.32
N ASP A 99 -24.04 -6.41 5.02
CA ASP A 99 -23.90 -7.83 4.65
C ASP A 99 -23.92 -8.09 3.13
N ASP A 100 -23.98 -7.03 2.33
CA ASP A 100 -23.94 -7.11 0.87
C ASP A 100 -22.52 -6.84 0.35
N VAL A 101 -22.12 -7.57 -0.70
CA VAL A 101 -20.85 -7.33 -1.40
C VAL A 101 -21.09 -7.17 -2.88
N PHE A 102 -20.68 -6.03 -3.42
CA PHE A 102 -20.72 -5.70 -4.84
C PHE A 102 -19.33 -5.77 -5.43
N LEU A 103 -19.21 -6.36 -6.61
CA LEU A 103 -17.98 -6.43 -7.38
C LEU A 103 -18.12 -5.52 -8.60
N VAL A 104 -17.10 -4.72 -8.88
CA VAL A 104 -17.07 -3.80 -10.02
C VAL A 104 -15.77 -4.00 -10.79
N ALA A 105 -15.90 -4.37 -12.05
CA ALA A 105 -14.82 -4.53 -13.00
C ALA A 105 -14.97 -3.52 -14.14
N ALA A 106 -14.33 -2.36 -14.00
CA ALA A 106 -14.28 -1.34 -15.05
C ALA A 106 -13.32 -1.76 -16.18
N GLU A 107 -13.57 -1.26 -17.40
CA GLU A 107 -12.70 -1.49 -18.57
C GLU A 107 -11.27 -0.96 -18.32
N GLU A 108 -11.17 0.27 -17.80
CA GLU A 108 -9.92 0.86 -17.28
C GLU A 108 -9.83 0.61 -15.77
N HIS A 109 -9.61 -0.65 -15.38
CA HIS A 109 -9.75 -1.09 -13.99
C HIS A 109 -8.84 -0.33 -13.02
N GLU A 110 -7.56 -0.22 -13.33
CA GLU A 110 -6.55 0.39 -12.45
C GLU A 110 -6.85 1.88 -12.21
N GLU A 111 -7.21 2.62 -13.26
CA GLU A 111 -7.60 4.02 -13.17
C GLU A 111 -8.89 4.18 -12.34
N PHE A 112 -9.93 3.40 -12.64
CA PHE A 112 -11.17 3.43 -11.87
C PHE A 112 -10.95 3.08 -10.39
N ARG A 113 -10.09 2.11 -10.12
CA ARG A 113 -9.74 1.70 -8.76
C ARG A 113 -9.05 2.86 -8.02
N THR A 114 -8.03 3.46 -8.62
CA THR A 114 -7.33 4.63 -8.06
C THR A 114 -8.30 5.78 -7.78
N ASP A 115 -9.21 6.08 -8.72
CA ASP A 115 -10.23 7.11 -8.55
C ASP A 115 -11.24 6.79 -7.44
N LEU A 116 -11.60 5.52 -7.26
CA LEU A 116 -12.47 5.09 -6.17
C LEU A 116 -11.80 5.30 -4.81
N TYR A 117 -10.54 4.90 -4.64
CA TYR A 117 -9.78 5.17 -3.41
C TYR A 117 -9.60 6.66 -3.17
N ARG A 118 -9.30 7.42 -4.22
CA ARG A 118 -9.24 8.89 -4.17
C ARG A 118 -10.58 9.48 -3.71
N ALA A 119 -11.72 8.99 -4.19
CA ALA A 119 -13.03 9.49 -3.78
C ALA A 119 -13.32 9.28 -2.28
N PHE A 120 -12.71 8.28 -1.64
CA PHE A 120 -12.81 8.08 -0.18
C PHE A 120 -11.85 8.98 0.61
N LEU A 121 -10.64 9.20 0.10
CA LEU A 121 -9.55 9.86 0.81
C LEU A 121 -9.36 11.35 0.46
N ASP A 122 -9.95 11.85 -0.63
CA ASP A 122 -9.72 13.21 -1.11
C ASP A 122 -10.05 14.25 -0.05
N ARG A 123 -9.08 15.14 0.23
CA ARG A 123 -9.14 16.24 1.22
C ARG A 123 -9.39 15.79 2.66
N LYS A 124 -9.27 14.50 2.95
CA LYS A 124 -9.37 14.00 4.33
C LYS A 124 -8.09 14.34 5.09
N VAL A 125 -8.27 14.75 6.34
CA VAL A 125 -7.19 14.99 7.28
C VAL A 125 -7.03 13.71 8.10
N ILE A 126 -5.81 13.25 8.19
CA ILE A 126 -5.39 12.13 9.03
C ILE A 126 -4.35 12.64 10.02
N THR A 127 -3.86 11.77 10.89
CA THR A 127 -2.64 12.00 11.66
C THR A 127 -1.53 11.08 11.18
N ALA A 128 -0.32 11.62 11.10
CA ALA A 128 0.85 10.89 10.64
C ALA A 128 2.03 11.15 11.58
N ARG A 129 2.85 10.12 11.79
CA ARG A 129 4.15 10.21 12.45
C ARG A 129 5.18 9.60 11.51
N HIS A 130 6.11 10.43 11.04
CA HIS A 130 7.12 10.02 10.08
C HIS A 130 8.45 10.76 10.29
N PRO A 131 9.59 10.05 10.11
CA PRO A 131 9.69 8.60 10.23
C PRO A 131 9.46 8.22 11.70
N ALA A 132 8.63 7.21 11.99
CA ALA A 132 8.51 6.66 13.34
C ALA A 132 9.72 5.78 13.71
N ILE A 133 10.28 5.08 12.71
CA ILE A 133 11.51 4.28 12.79
C ILE A 133 12.34 4.60 11.53
N LYS A 134 13.66 4.70 11.66
CA LYS A 134 14.62 4.79 10.53
C LYS A 134 15.79 3.85 10.81
N GLY A 135 16.06 2.91 9.90
CA GLY A 135 17.11 1.89 10.04
C GLY A 135 16.99 1.05 11.32
N GLY A 136 15.76 0.70 11.73
CA GLY A 136 15.48 -0.04 12.97
C GLY A 136 15.55 0.80 14.26
N VAL A 137 15.88 2.09 14.19
CA VAL A 137 15.93 2.99 15.35
C VAL A 137 14.66 3.82 15.45
N VAL A 138 13.97 3.75 16.59
CA VAL A 138 12.80 4.59 16.89
C VAL A 138 13.21 6.05 16.93
N GLN A 139 12.46 6.90 16.22
CA GLN A 139 12.74 8.32 16.10
C GLN A 139 11.87 9.14 17.07
N ASP A 140 12.41 10.27 17.51
CA ASP A 140 11.71 11.23 18.36
C ASP A 140 10.84 12.20 17.54
N THR A 141 9.88 11.64 16.81
CA THR A 141 8.91 12.38 15.97
C THR A 141 7.53 12.36 16.62
N GLU A 142 6.84 13.49 16.61
CA GLU A 142 5.48 13.59 17.14
C GLU A 142 4.41 13.23 16.09
N TRP A 143 3.18 13.07 16.56
CA TRP A 143 2.01 12.92 15.70
C TRP A 143 1.57 14.29 15.18
N GLU A 144 1.43 14.41 13.87
CA GLU A 144 1.01 15.65 13.22
C GLU A 144 -0.23 15.43 12.36
N GLN A 145 -1.03 16.47 12.17
CA GLN A 145 -2.06 16.45 11.13
C GLN A 145 -1.40 16.36 9.75
N ALA A 146 -1.97 15.54 8.89
CA ALA A 146 -1.49 15.36 7.53
C ALA A 146 -2.66 15.26 6.53
N ARG A 147 -2.37 15.62 5.28
CA ARG A 147 -3.28 15.38 4.15
C ARG A 147 -2.76 14.25 3.30
N VAL A 148 -3.67 13.37 2.88
CA VAL A 148 -3.36 12.25 1.98
C VAL A 148 -3.79 12.59 0.57
N LYS A 149 -2.94 12.24 -0.39
CA LYS A 149 -3.28 12.24 -1.82
C LYS A 149 -3.02 10.84 -2.37
N VAL A 150 -4.02 10.29 -3.06
CA VAL A 150 -3.92 8.98 -3.73
C VAL A 150 -3.49 9.18 -5.17
N GLU A 151 -2.44 8.48 -5.57
CA GLU A 151 -1.86 8.47 -6.91
C GLU A 151 -1.98 7.06 -7.51
N ALA A 152 -1.42 6.78 -8.68
CA ALA A 152 -1.60 5.47 -9.32
C ALA A 152 -0.73 4.38 -8.67
N ASP A 153 0.40 4.81 -8.11
CA ASP A 153 1.57 4.07 -7.67
C ASP A 153 1.80 4.20 -6.17
N GLY A 154 0.93 4.89 -5.42
CA GLY A 154 1.15 5.12 -4.00
C GLY A 154 0.25 6.18 -3.39
N ILE A 155 0.58 6.53 -2.16
CA ILE A 155 0.00 7.70 -1.49
C ILE A 155 1.09 8.69 -1.11
N SER A 156 0.73 9.97 -1.22
CA SER A 156 1.54 11.08 -0.76
C SER A 156 0.92 11.66 0.51
N VAL A 157 1.73 11.82 1.55
CA VAL A 157 1.34 12.33 2.87
C VAL A 157 2.07 13.64 3.13
N ALA A 158 1.31 14.73 3.24
CA ALA A 158 1.86 16.04 3.56
C ALA A 158 1.53 16.41 5.01
N GLN A 159 2.53 16.41 5.88
CA GLN A 159 2.41 16.78 7.30
C GLN A 159 2.35 18.30 7.46
N GLN A 160 1.75 18.76 8.57
CA GLN A 160 1.58 20.18 8.87
C GLN A 160 2.92 20.91 9.06
N SER A 161 3.97 20.23 9.54
CA SER A 161 5.35 20.75 9.62
C SER A 161 5.96 21.08 8.25
N GLY A 162 5.38 20.57 7.15
CA GLY A 162 5.91 20.70 5.80
C GLY A 162 6.68 19.47 5.32
N ALA A 163 6.85 18.44 6.17
CA ALA A 163 7.38 17.15 5.74
C ALA A 163 6.43 16.50 4.71
N PHE A 164 7.03 15.90 3.69
CA PHE A 164 6.34 15.20 2.63
C PHE A 164 6.88 13.78 2.55
N VAL A 165 5.97 12.81 2.57
CA VAL A 165 6.30 11.39 2.58
C VAL A 165 5.58 10.74 1.42
N ARG A 166 6.33 10.01 0.61
CA ARG A 166 5.76 9.15 -0.41
C ARG A 166 5.78 7.71 0.08
N LEU A 167 4.67 7.02 -0.10
CA LEU A 167 4.48 5.61 0.22
C LEU A 167 4.11 4.93 -1.10
N GLU A 168 5.12 4.48 -1.83
CA GLU A 168 4.94 3.79 -3.11
C GLU A 168 4.47 2.36 -2.85
N LEU A 169 3.56 1.87 -3.68
CA LEU A 169 2.98 0.54 -3.52
C LEU A 169 4.07 -0.55 -3.61
N ASP A 170 5.01 -0.40 -4.55
CA ASP A 170 6.04 -1.39 -4.79
C ASP A 170 7.15 -1.36 -3.71
N ASP A 171 7.26 -0.25 -2.95
CA ASP A 171 8.22 -0.11 -1.83
C ASP A 171 7.63 -0.50 -0.46
N ILE A 172 6.35 -0.90 -0.39
CA ILE A 172 5.76 -1.36 0.88
C ILE A 172 6.27 -2.76 1.21
N GLY A 173 7.10 -2.85 2.25
CA GLY A 173 7.56 -4.12 2.82
C GLY A 173 6.51 -4.74 3.73
N THR A 174 6.38 -4.19 4.95
CA THR A 174 5.42 -4.64 5.97
C THR A 174 4.29 -3.63 6.12
N LEU A 175 3.04 -4.11 6.19
CA LEU A 175 1.86 -3.28 6.46
C LEU A 175 1.00 -3.89 7.57
N GLU A 176 1.11 -3.34 8.77
CA GLU A 176 0.40 -3.81 9.96
C GLU A 176 -0.63 -2.80 10.47
N GLU A 177 -1.64 -3.28 11.18
CA GLU A 177 -2.62 -2.44 11.88
C GLU A 177 -2.58 -2.76 13.37
N THR A 178 -2.34 -1.73 14.17
CA THR A 178 -2.21 -1.83 15.63
C THR A 178 -3.08 -0.78 16.32
N GLU A 179 -3.33 -0.94 17.61
CA GLU A 179 -3.95 0.10 18.44
C GLU A 179 -2.85 0.86 19.19
N ARG A 180 -2.78 2.18 19.03
CA ARG A 180 -1.81 3.03 19.74
C ARG A 180 -2.48 4.27 20.31
N THR A 181 -1.78 4.97 21.19
CA THR A 181 -2.18 6.31 21.65
C THR A 181 -1.73 7.35 20.62
N VAL A 182 -2.70 8.07 20.06
CA VAL A 182 -2.53 9.12 19.06
C VAL A 182 -3.24 10.35 19.60
N MET A 183 -2.52 11.45 19.83
CA MET A 183 -3.09 12.68 20.41
C MET A 183 -3.94 12.41 21.66
N ASP A 184 -3.38 11.67 22.63
CA ASP A 184 -4.00 11.29 23.92
C ASP A 184 -5.21 10.34 23.85
N GLU A 185 -5.55 9.83 22.66
CA GLU A 185 -6.66 8.88 22.47
C GLU A 185 -6.17 7.54 21.89
N LYS A 186 -6.82 6.44 22.25
CA LYS A 186 -6.58 5.16 21.60
C LYS A 186 -7.20 5.17 20.21
N ALA A 187 -6.39 4.92 19.19
CA ALA A 187 -6.81 4.94 17.80
C ALA A 187 -6.15 3.80 17.00
N PRO A 188 -6.78 3.33 15.91
CA PRO A 188 -6.15 2.41 14.97
C PRO A 188 -5.01 3.13 14.24
N VAL A 189 -3.89 2.44 14.09
CA VAL A 189 -2.68 2.92 13.41
C VAL A 189 -2.25 1.90 12.37
N ILE A 190 -2.00 2.37 11.15
CA ILE A 190 -1.26 1.61 10.15
C ILE A 190 0.22 1.87 10.35
N GLU A 191 0.99 0.79 10.44
CA GLU A 191 2.45 0.82 10.43
C GLU A 191 2.90 0.35 9.05
N ALA A 192 3.34 1.30 8.22
CA ALA A 192 3.83 1.04 6.88
C ALA A 192 5.36 1.13 6.89
N GLU A 193 6.01 -0.01 6.72
CA GLU A 193 7.43 -0.09 6.42
C GLU A 193 7.66 0.12 4.93
N HIS A 194 8.55 1.05 4.60
CA HIS A 194 8.89 1.41 3.23
C HIS A 194 10.30 1.96 3.14
N THR A 195 10.80 2.12 1.91
CA THR A 195 12.10 2.70 1.62
C THR A 195 11.94 4.19 1.30
N ASP A 196 12.69 5.07 1.97
CA ASP A 196 12.71 6.51 1.66
C ASP A 196 13.58 6.84 0.43
N ASP A 197 13.55 8.10 -0.03
CA ASP A 197 14.33 8.58 -1.18
C ASP A 197 15.86 8.39 -1.02
N GLU A 198 16.35 8.13 0.20
CA GLU A 198 17.75 7.84 0.52
C GLU A 198 18.04 6.33 0.58
N GLU A 199 17.14 5.50 0.02
CA GLU A 199 17.20 4.03 0.06
C GLU A 199 17.25 3.46 1.49
N THR A 200 16.72 4.20 2.47
CA THR A 200 16.71 3.77 3.88
C THR A 200 15.35 3.20 4.27
N SER A 201 15.36 2.00 4.88
CA SER A 201 14.16 1.44 5.51
C SER A 201 13.66 2.34 6.65
N VAL A 202 12.42 2.79 6.50
CA VAL A 202 11.70 3.65 7.44
C VAL A 202 10.32 3.09 7.73
N GLN A 203 9.76 3.45 8.89
CA GLN A 203 8.35 3.18 9.19
C GLN A 203 7.57 4.47 9.31
N THR A 204 6.42 4.52 8.64
CA THR A 204 5.47 5.62 8.69
C THR A 204 4.20 5.16 9.37
N TYR A 205 3.78 5.89 10.41
CA TYR A 205 2.57 5.57 11.13
C TYR A 205 1.44 6.51 10.69
N LEU A 206 0.31 5.94 10.28
CA LEU A 206 -0.87 6.68 9.82
C LEU A 206 -2.09 6.33 10.67
N SER A 207 -2.84 7.32 11.13
CA SER A 207 -4.03 7.14 11.97
C SER A 207 -5.12 8.14 11.62
N GLY A 208 -6.35 7.90 12.06
CA GLY A 208 -7.48 8.76 11.78
C GLY A 208 -8.81 8.06 12.01
N GLU A 209 -9.85 8.51 11.31
CA GLU A 209 -11.14 7.82 11.31
C GLU A 209 -10.96 6.33 10.89
N PRO A 210 -11.54 5.36 11.61
CA PRO A 210 -11.34 3.93 11.33
C PRO A 210 -11.59 3.53 9.87
N TRP A 211 -12.60 4.14 9.22
CA TRP A 211 -12.86 3.91 7.81
C TRP A 211 -11.72 4.39 6.91
N LEU A 212 -11.16 5.57 7.15
CA LEU A 212 -10.04 6.09 6.37
C LEU A 212 -8.79 5.22 6.53
N VAL A 213 -8.53 4.76 7.75
CA VAL A 213 -7.46 3.80 8.04
C VAL A 213 -7.70 2.51 7.23
N ALA A 214 -8.89 1.91 7.31
CA ALA A 214 -9.21 0.71 6.52
C ALA A 214 -9.02 0.92 5.00
N VAL A 215 -9.41 2.08 4.47
CA VAL A 215 -9.23 2.44 3.05
C VAL A 215 -7.75 2.59 2.68
N ILE A 216 -6.95 3.28 3.50
CA ILE A 216 -5.50 3.44 3.28
C ILE A 216 -4.81 2.07 3.30
N LYS A 217 -5.12 1.24 4.31
CA LYS A 217 -4.58 -0.11 4.43
C LYS A 217 -4.92 -0.97 3.22
N SER A 218 -6.18 -0.92 2.77
CA SER A 218 -6.64 -1.63 1.58
C SER A 218 -5.98 -1.12 0.30
N TYR A 219 -5.57 0.15 0.24
CA TYR A 219 -4.86 0.71 -0.90
C TYR A 219 -3.39 0.26 -0.92
N LEU A 220 -2.65 0.55 0.16
CA LEU A 220 -1.23 0.17 0.31
C LEU A 220 -1.03 -1.35 0.28
N GLY A 221 -1.99 -2.11 0.80
CA GLY A 221 -1.98 -3.57 0.78
C GLY A 221 -1.97 -4.18 -0.64
N GLN A 222 -2.32 -3.42 -1.68
CA GLN A 222 -2.27 -3.90 -3.07
C GLN A 222 -0.85 -4.02 -3.62
N GLY A 223 0.09 -3.21 -3.11
CA GLY A 223 1.52 -3.38 -3.36
C GLY A 223 2.07 -4.52 -2.52
N HIS A 224 1.66 -4.58 -1.26
CA HIS A 224 2.00 -5.67 -0.36
C HIS A 224 1.57 -7.05 -0.87
N ASP A 225 0.41 -7.20 -1.53
CA ASP A 225 -0.03 -8.47 -2.14
C ASP A 225 0.72 -8.81 -3.46
N ARG A 226 1.32 -7.81 -4.14
CA ARG A 226 2.25 -8.03 -5.26
C ARG A 226 3.61 -8.50 -4.74
N ASN A 227 4.10 -7.89 -3.67
CA ASN A 227 5.35 -8.24 -2.98
C ASN A 227 5.21 -9.54 -2.14
N ARG A 228 3.99 -9.93 -1.76
CA ARG A 228 3.62 -11.22 -1.13
C ARG A 228 3.29 -12.32 -2.14
N GLY A 229 3.95 -12.37 -3.29
CA GLY A 229 4.36 -13.71 -3.69
C GLY A 229 5.08 -14.27 -2.47
N ALA A 230 4.46 -15.14 -1.66
CA ALA A 230 5.11 -15.69 -0.49
C ALA A 230 6.24 -16.54 -1.06
N VAL A 231 7.41 -15.92 -1.25
CA VAL A 231 8.56 -16.60 -1.79
C VAL A 231 8.90 -17.61 -0.72
N GLU A 232 8.57 -18.86 -0.99
CA GLU A 232 9.01 -19.96 -0.15
C GLU A 232 10.52 -20.04 -0.29
N LEU A 233 11.20 -19.35 0.61
CA LEU A 233 12.63 -19.43 0.71
C LEU A 233 13.01 -20.85 1.14
N SER A 234 14.05 -21.39 0.54
CA SER A 234 14.81 -22.51 1.05
C SER A 234 15.53 -22.11 2.35
N GLU A 235 16.05 -23.10 3.07
CA GLU A 235 16.84 -22.87 4.28
C GLU A 235 18.08 -22.01 3.97
N SER A 236 18.77 -22.30 2.86
CA SER A 236 19.97 -21.57 2.44
C SER A 236 19.67 -20.13 2.02
N GLU A 237 18.56 -19.88 1.33
CA GLU A 237 18.13 -18.51 1.01
C GLU A 237 17.84 -17.69 2.28
N ARG A 238 17.19 -18.30 3.31
CA ARG A 238 16.98 -17.63 4.60
C ARG A 238 18.29 -17.34 5.34
N GLU A 239 19.23 -18.28 5.33
CA GLU A 239 20.55 -18.08 5.95
C GLU A 239 21.32 -16.94 5.30
N VAL A 240 21.30 -16.86 3.96
CA VAL A 240 21.90 -15.76 3.19
C VAL A 240 21.25 -14.42 3.54
N LEU A 241 19.92 -14.36 3.59
CA LEU A 241 19.20 -13.14 4.00
C LEU A 241 19.52 -12.72 5.43
N MET A 242 19.58 -13.68 6.36
CA MET A 242 19.92 -13.41 7.76
C MET A 242 21.35 -12.89 7.91
N ALA A 243 22.30 -13.41 7.12
CA ALA A 243 23.67 -12.91 7.11
C ALA A 243 23.72 -11.44 6.66
N LEU A 244 23.07 -11.12 5.54
CA LEU A 244 22.96 -9.73 5.05
C LEU A 244 22.26 -8.82 6.08
N TYR A 245 21.14 -9.26 6.67
CA TYR A 245 20.41 -8.51 7.68
C TYR A 245 21.25 -8.21 8.93
N SER A 246 22.15 -9.13 9.31
CA SER A 246 23.08 -8.92 10.43
C SER A 246 24.24 -7.95 10.13
N GLY A 247 24.30 -7.42 8.91
CA GLY A 247 25.32 -6.48 8.46
C GLY A 247 26.58 -7.14 7.89
N VAL A 248 26.55 -8.46 7.63
CA VAL A 248 27.65 -9.15 6.93
C VAL A 248 27.69 -8.66 5.49
N SER A 249 28.86 -8.25 5.02
CA SER A 249 29.03 -7.83 3.62
C SER A 249 28.70 -8.96 2.67
N SER A 250 28.02 -8.68 1.54
CA SER A 250 27.71 -9.70 0.51
C SER A 250 28.92 -10.51 0.06
N PHE A 251 30.12 -9.91 0.04
CA PHE A 251 31.39 -10.60 -0.27
C PHE A 251 31.88 -11.55 0.82
N GLU A 252 31.48 -11.31 2.07
CA GLU A 252 31.86 -12.13 3.22
C GLU A 252 30.84 -13.23 3.49
N VAL A 253 29.60 -13.11 2.97
CA VAL A 253 28.52 -14.09 3.13
C VAL A 253 28.95 -15.52 2.79
N PRO A 254 29.65 -15.82 1.66
CA PRO A 254 30.11 -17.18 1.37
C PRO A 254 31.00 -17.74 2.48
N ASN A 255 31.97 -16.95 2.94
CA ASN A 255 32.88 -17.36 4.02
C ASN A 255 32.16 -17.46 5.37
N PHE A 256 31.24 -16.54 5.65
CA PHE A 256 30.49 -16.48 6.90
C PHE A 256 29.56 -17.67 7.08
N LEU A 257 28.89 -18.09 6.00
CA LEU A 257 27.98 -19.22 5.99
C LEU A 257 28.68 -20.55 5.66
N GLY A 258 29.96 -20.52 5.27
CA GLY A 258 30.68 -21.68 4.78
C GLY A 258 30.09 -22.25 3.49
N MET A 259 29.47 -21.39 2.67
CA MET A 259 28.88 -21.74 1.38
C MET A 259 29.85 -21.43 0.24
N ASP A 260 29.71 -22.17 -0.86
CA ASP A 260 30.45 -21.90 -2.10
C ASP A 260 30.03 -20.54 -2.69
N VAL A 261 30.98 -19.81 -3.29
CA VAL A 261 30.73 -18.47 -3.84
C VAL A 261 29.70 -18.52 -4.95
N ASP A 262 29.82 -19.47 -5.90
CA ASP A 262 28.87 -19.59 -7.01
C ASP A 262 27.47 -19.90 -6.48
N ARG A 263 27.38 -20.71 -5.42
CA ARG A 263 26.10 -21.03 -4.78
C ARG A 263 25.44 -19.84 -4.11
N VAL A 264 26.22 -18.95 -3.48
CA VAL A 264 25.69 -17.73 -2.87
C VAL A 264 25.27 -16.72 -3.95
N GLU A 265 26.03 -16.61 -5.04
CA GLU A 265 25.68 -15.75 -6.18
C GLU A 265 24.37 -16.23 -6.84
N GLU A 266 24.19 -17.54 -7.06
CA GLU A 266 22.91 -18.12 -7.52
C GLU A 266 21.73 -17.73 -6.61
N ILE A 267 21.96 -17.74 -5.28
CA ILE A 267 20.95 -17.35 -4.30
C ILE A 267 20.67 -15.85 -4.39
N PHE A 268 21.69 -14.99 -4.54
CA PHE A 268 21.47 -13.57 -4.75
C PHE A 268 20.67 -13.29 -6.02
N GLU A 269 21.04 -13.89 -7.15
CA GLU A 269 20.30 -13.76 -8.41
C GLU A 269 18.83 -14.18 -8.25
N ARG A 270 18.60 -15.32 -7.58
CA ARG A 270 17.24 -15.80 -7.33
C ARG A 270 16.44 -14.87 -6.42
N LEU A 271 17.06 -14.36 -5.35
CA LEU A 271 16.43 -13.43 -4.42
C LEU A 271 16.15 -12.07 -5.06
N ILE A 272 16.97 -11.63 -6.02
CA ILE A 272 16.71 -10.45 -6.84
C ILE A 272 15.54 -10.70 -7.80
N GLU A 273 15.50 -11.86 -8.46
CA GLU A 273 14.43 -12.22 -9.41
C GLU A 273 13.03 -12.25 -8.76
N VAL A 274 12.96 -12.53 -7.47
CA VAL A 274 11.72 -12.57 -6.69
C VAL A 274 11.50 -11.33 -5.82
N ASP A 275 12.20 -10.25 -6.14
CA ASP A 275 12.05 -8.94 -5.50
C ASP A 275 12.28 -8.95 -3.98
N VAL A 276 13.17 -9.84 -3.49
CA VAL A 276 13.59 -9.94 -2.08
C VAL A 276 14.92 -9.21 -1.82
N LEU A 277 15.78 -9.10 -2.84
CA LEU A 277 17.00 -8.31 -2.81
C LEU A 277 17.03 -7.35 -4.00
N GLU A 278 17.74 -6.23 -3.86
CA GLU A 278 17.96 -5.28 -4.96
C GLU A 278 19.45 -5.28 -5.35
N GLU A 279 19.74 -5.27 -6.65
CA GLU A 279 21.11 -5.17 -7.15
C GLU A 279 21.62 -3.73 -7.05
N VAL A 280 22.42 -3.44 -6.02
CA VAL A 280 23.06 -2.11 -5.87
C VAL A 280 24.19 -1.89 -6.88
N ARG A 281 25.02 -2.92 -7.11
CA ARG A 281 26.17 -2.87 -8.04
C ARG A 281 26.75 -4.25 -8.34
N THR A 282 27.15 -4.47 -9.59
CA THR A 282 27.96 -5.64 -9.97
C THR A 282 29.46 -5.35 -9.83
N ARG A 283 30.21 -6.18 -9.09
CA ARG A 283 31.68 -6.09 -9.03
C ARG A 283 32.30 -7.29 -9.76
N ARG A 284 33.27 -7.02 -10.63
CA ARG A 284 33.97 -8.07 -11.40
C ARG A 284 35.23 -8.51 -10.71
N GLU A 285 35.45 -9.82 -10.64
CA GLU A 285 36.76 -10.38 -10.35
C GLU A 285 37.69 -10.20 -11.55
N VAL A 286 38.92 -9.76 -11.31
CA VAL A 286 39.92 -9.51 -12.36
C VAL A 286 41.27 -10.08 -11.97
N ALA A 287 41.99 -10.61 -12.95
CA ALA A 287 43.36 -11.09 -12.79
C ALA A 287 44.30 -10.38 -13.77
N LEU A 288 45.57 -10.22 -13.38
CA LEU A 288 46.58 -9.65 -14.26
C LEU A 288 46.94 -10.62 -15.39
N GLU A 289 46.75 -10.16 -16.62
CA GLU A 289 47.32 -10.80 -17.81
C GLU A 289 48.86 -10.68 -17.83
N PRO A 290 49.59 -11.53 -18.58
CA PRO A 290 51.05 -11.45 -18.69
C PRO A 290 51.56 -10.05 -19.06
N ARG A 291 50.87 -9.34 -19.96
CA ARG A 291 51.20 -7.97 -20.33
C ARG A 291 51.04 -6.99 -19.16
N GLY A 292 49.99 -7.15 -18.35
CA GLY A 292 49.77 -6.34 -17.15
C GLY A 292 50.82 -6.60 -16.09
N ARG A 293 51.25 -7.86 -15.92
CA ARG A 293 52.37 -8.22 -15.02
C ARG A 293 53.69 -7.56 -15.44
N ASN A 294 53.99 -7.52 -16.74
CA ASN A 294 55.20 -6.88 -17.24
C ASN A 294 55.18 -5.37 -16.99
N ILE A 295 54.06 -4.68 -17.29
CA ILE A 295 53.91 -3.25 -17.04
C ILE A 295 54.05 -2.93 -15.54
N ALA A 296 53.44 -3.73 -14.67
CA ALA A 296 53.57 -3.56 -13.23
C ALA A 296 55.03 -3.78 -12.75
N SER A 297 55.75 -4.71 -13.38
CA SER A 297 57.16 -4.98 -13.06
C SER A 297 58.09 -3.86 -13.53
N GLU A 298 57.83 -3.29 -14.71
CA GLU A 298 58.56 -2.11 -15.21
C GLU A 298 58.34 -0.90 -14.29
N ALA A 299 57.09 -0.62 -13.89
CA ALA A 299 56.77 0.47 -12.98
C ALA A 299 57.39 0.32 -11.57
N MET A 300 57.58 -0.91 -11.10
CA MET A 300 58.26 -1.21 -9.83
C MET A 300 59.78 -1.04 -9.90
N ASN A 301 60.38 -1.19 -11.09
CA ASN A 301 61.84 -1.08 -11.29
C ASN A 301 62.31 0.35 -11.62
N GLU A 302 61.39 1.31 -11.78
CA GLU A 302 61.68 2.74 -11.98
C GLU A 302 61.76 3.55 -10.66
N GLN A 303 61.76 2.87 -9.50
CA GLN A 303 62.08 3.43 -8.17
C GLN A 303 63.47 3.00 -7.71
#